data_AF-A0A353LIR1-F1
#
_entry.id   AF-A0A353LIR1-F1
#
_cell.length_a   1.000
_cell.length_b   1.000
_cell.length_c   1.000
_cell.angle_alpha   90.00
_cell.angle_beta   90.00
_cell.angle_gamma   90.00
#
_symmetry.space_group_name_H-M   'P 1'
#
loop_
_entity.id
_entity.type
_entity.pdbx_description
1 polymer ?
#
loop_
_entity_poly.entity_id
_entity_poly.type
_entity_poly.pdbx_seq_one_letter_code
_entity_poly.pdbx_strand_id
1 'polypeptide(L)'
;MLKSLRTKIFSSFMLLVLMLVIAGIMSIIEFNKVGVSIKNVMDDNYKSIEQTKQMLDALEREDSGLLMYLMGNREMGSQTINTAYSAIQDAIKIAQNNITEKD
;
A
#
# COMPACT_ATOMS: atom_id res chain seq x y z
N MET A 1 27.28 32.39 37.63
CA MET A 1 27.75 33.48 36.74
C MET A 1 28.95 32.99 35.95
N LEU A 2 28.81 32.81 34.62
CA LEU A 2 29.92 32.40 33.75
C LEU A 2 30.97 33.54 33.72
N LYS A 3 32.16 33.29 34.27
CA LYS A 3 33.11 34.33 34.70
C LYS A 3 34.06 34.86 33.59
N SER A 4 33.97 34.37 32.34
CA SER A 4 34.84 34.85 31.24
C SER A 4 34.10 34.96 29.90
N LEU A 5 34.51 35.91 29.05
CA LEU A 5 33.95 36.12 27.70
C LEU A 5 34.05 34.86 26.82
N ARG A 6 35.16 34.12 26.96
CA ARG A 6 35.39 32.83 26.29
C ARG A 6 34.29 31.81 26.63
N THR A 7 33.86 31.75 27.89
CA THR A 7 32.81 30.81 28.32
C THR A 7 31.43 31.20 27.76
N LYS A 8 31.13 32.50 27.64
CA LYS A 8 29.87 32.95 27.00
C LYS A 8 29.80 32.54 25.53
N ILE A 9 30.86 32.85 24.76
CA ILE A 9 30.94 32.51 23.33
C ILE A 9 30.84 30.99 23.13
N PHE A 10 31.60 30.22 23.93
CA PHE A 10 31.54 28.77 23.88
C PHE A 10 30.14 28.22 24.21
N SER A 11 29.44 28.79 25.19
CA SER A 11 28.09 28.36 25.56
C SER A 11 27.06 28.60 24.45
N SER A 12 27.16 29.72 23.72
CA SER A 12 26.30 29.97 22.55
C SER A 12 26.54 28.96 21.42
N PHE A 13 27.80 28.63 21.13
CA PHE A 13 28.11 27.57 20.15
C PHE A 13 27.62 26.20 20.61
N MET A 14 27.78 25.88 21.90
CA MET A 14 27.28 24.63 22.47
C MET A 14 25.75 24.51 22.35
N LEU A 15 25.02 25.62 22.56
CA LEU A 15 23.58 25.66 22.38
C LEU A 15 23.18 25.40 20.92
N LEU A 16 23.88 25.99 19.96
CA LEU A 16 23.65 25.75 18.53
C LEU A 16 23.89 24.29 18.15
N VAL A 17 24.98 23.70 18.65
CA VAL A 17 25.28 22.27 18.45
C VAL A 17 24.14 21.42 19.04
N LEU A 18 23.69 21.73 20.25
CA LEU A 18 22.59 21.01 20.89
C LEU A 18 21.30 21.08 20.06
N MET A 19 20.95 22.26 19.54
CA MET A 19 19.79 22.44 18.67
C MET A 19 19.90 21.62 17.38
N LEU A 20 21.08 21.59 16.76
CA LEU A 20 21.34 20.77 15.57
C LEU A 20 21.20 19.27 15.87
N VAL A 21 21.70 18.80 17.01
CA VAL A 21 21.54 17.40 17.42
C VAL A 21 20.07 17.06 17.61
N ILE A 22 19.32 17.91 18.31
CA ILE A 22 17.87 17.71 18.53
C ILE A 22 17.12 17.69 17.19
N ALA A 23 17.42 18.63 16.29
CA ALA A 23 16.84 18.66 14.95
C ALA A 23 17.17 17.38 14.15
N GLY A 24 18.43 16.92 14.20
CA GLY A 24 18.84 15.68 13.54
C GLY A 24 18.09 14.45 14.06
N ILE A 25 17.93 14.34 15.38
CA ILE A 25 17.16 13.25 16.00
C ILE A 25 15.69 13.31 15.57
N MET A 26 15.07 14.50 15.60
CA MET A 26 13.69 14.67 15.13
C MET A 26 13.53 14.30 13.66
N SER A 27 14.46 14.71 12.80
CA SER A 27 14.45 14.37 11.38
C SER A 27 14.52 12.85 11.15
N ILE A 28 15.37 12.13 11.90
CA ILE A 28 15.45 10.67 11.80
C ILE A 28 14.12 10.01 12.23
N ILE A 29 13.51 10.50 13.31
CA ILE A 29 12.22 9.99 13.80
C ILE A 29 11.13 10.20 12.76
N GLU A 30 11.00 11.42 12.21
CA GLU A 30 9.98 11.71 11.20
C GLU A 30 10.23 10.96 9.90
N PHE A 31 11.47 10.86 9.45
CA PHE A 31 11.82 10.09 8.26
C PHE A 31 11.40 8.61 8.39
N ASN A 32 11.62 8.01 9.56
CA ASN A 32 11.18 6.64 9.83
C ASN A 32 9.65 6.49 9.80
N LYS A 33 8.90 7.45 10.36
CA LYS A 33 7.43 7.43 10.30
C LYS A 33 6.92 7.49 8.85
N VAL A 34 7.50 8.38 8.04
CA VAL A 34 7.18 8.50 6.61
C VAL A 34 7.51 7.19 5.88
N GLY A 35 8.67 6.59 6.15
CA GLY A 35 9.06 5.31 5.54
C GLY A 35 8.08 4.18 5.84
N VAL A 36 7.60 4.07 7.08
CA VAL A 36 6.57 3.09 7.46
C VAL A 36 5.25 3.37 6.73
N SER A 37 4.83 4.63 6.66
CA SER A 37 3.60 5.01 5.95
C SER A 37 3.66 4.68 4.46
N ILE A 38 4.78 4.97 3.80
CA ILE A 38 5.00 4.65 2.37
C ILE A 38 4.96 3.15 2.15
N LYS A 39 5.60 2.37 3.04
CA LYS A 39 5.56 0.91 2.94
C LYS A 39 4.14 0.37 3.01
N ASN A 40 3.33 0.84 3.97
CA ASN A 40 1.95 0.40 4.10
C ASN A 40 1.11 0.74 2.87
N VAL A 41 1.23 1.96 2.35
CA VAL A 41 0.58 2.38 1.10
C VAL A 41 0.99 1.50 -0.08
N MET A 42 2.27 1.16 -0.20
CA MET A 42 2.78 0.30 -1.26
C MET A 42 2.24 -1.14 -1.12
N ASP A 43 2.21 -1.68 0.10
CA ASP A 43 1.69 -3.03 0.38
C ASP A 43 0.19 -3.13 0.04
N ASP A 44 -0.61 -2.11 0.34
CA ASP A 44 -2.04 -2.08 0.02
C ASP A 44 -2.28 -1.92 -1.49
N ASN A 45 -1.52 -1.06 -2.16
CA ASN A 45 -1.56 -0.96 -3.62
C ASN A 45 -1.15 -2.27 -4.31
N TYR A 46 -0.14 -2.97 -3.79
CA TYR A 46 0.31 -4.25 -4.35
C TYR A 46 -0.78 -5.32 -4.22
N LYS A 47 -1.46 -5.41 -3.07
CA LYS A 47 -2.63 -6.29 -2.90
C LYS A 47 -3.73 -5.95 -3.90
N SER A 48 -4.03 -4.67 -4.11
CA SER A 48 -5.05 -4.24 -5.08
C SER A 48 -4.69 -4.62 -6.53
N ILE A 49 -3.42 -4.51 -6.91
CA ILE A 49 -2.93 -5.01 -8.20
C ILE A 49 -3.09 -6.53 -8.30
N GLU A 50 -2.74 -7.27 -7.25
CA GLU A 50 -2.89 -8.73 -7.21
C GLU A 50 -4.37 -9.15 -7.37
N GLN A 51 -5.30 -8.49 -6.67
CA GLN A 51 -6.72 -8.74 -6.84
C GLN A 51 -7.21 -8.41 -8.25
N THR A 52 -6.68 -7.36 -8.87
CA THR A 52 -7.01 -7.01 -10.26
C THR A 52 -6.54 -8.08 -11.24
N LYS A 53 -5.37 -8.68 -11.00
CA LYS A 53 -4.90 -9.82 -11.77
C LYS A 53 -5.83 -11.03 -11.59
N GLN A 54 -6.25 -11.33 -10.36
CA GLN A 54 -7.21 -12.42 -10.11
C GLN A 54 -8.56 -12.19 -10.80
N MET A 55 -9.04 -10.93 -10.85
CA MET A 55 -10.23 -10.58 -11.61
C MET A 55 -10.04 -10.81 -13.11
N LEU A 56 -8.89 -10.43 -13.66
CA LEU A 56 -8.57 -10.65 -15.07
C LEU A 56 -8.55 -12.15 -15.41
N ASP A 57 -7.83 -12.96 -14.62
CA ASP A 57 -7.77 -14.41 -14.82
C ASP A 57 -9.17 -15.06 -14.72
N ALA A 58 -10.02 -14.56 -13.82
CA ALA A 58 -11.39 -15.03 -13.67
C ALA A 58 -12.27 -14.62 -14.87
N LEU A 59 -12.12 -13.41 -15.41
CA LEU A 59 -12.82 -12.96 -16.62
C LEU A 59 -12.46 -13.81 -17.85
N GLU A 60 -11.18 -14.17 -18.02
CA GLU A 60 -10.75 -15.07 -19.10
C GLU A 60 -11.39 -16.47 -18.96
N ARG A 61 -11.58 -16.92 -17.72
CA ARG A 61 -12.27 -18.19 -17.44
C ARG A 61 -13.79 -18.08 -17.66
N GLU A 62 -14.40 -16.95 -17.35
CA GLU A 62 -15.81 -16.67 -17.67
C GLU A 62 -16.04 -16.71 -19.19
N ASP A 63 -15.16 -16.08 -19.98
CA ASP A 63 -15.21 -16.09 -21.44
C ASP A 63 -15.12 -17.52 -22.00
N SER A 64 -14.20 -18.32 -21.47
CA SER A 64 -14.10 -19.76 -21.80
C SER A 64 -15.41 -20.51 -21.47
N GLY A 65 -16.03 -20.21 -20.33
CA GLY A 65 -17.31 -20.79 -19.93
C GLY A 65 -18.48 -20.38 -20.83
N LEU A 66 -18.51 -19.13 -21.27
CA LEU A 66 -19.48 -18.62 -22.26
C LEU A 66 -19.34 -19.34 -23.59
N LEU A 67 -18.12 -19.50 -24.10
CA LEU A 67 -17.85 -20.26 -25.33
C LEU A 67 -18.34 -21.72 -25.21
N MET A 68 -18.02 -22.40 -24.10
CA MET A 68 -18.51 -23.76 -23.84
C MET A 68 -20.04 -23.83 -23.85
N TYR A 69 -20.70 -22.88 -23.20
CA TYR A 69 -22.16 -22.79 -23.15
C TYR A 69 -22.76 -22.63 -24.55
N LEU A 70 -22.19 -21.74 -25.37
CA LEU A 70 -22.61 -21.49 -26.75
C LEU A 70 -22.37 -22.68 -27.68
N MET A 71 -21.31 -23.47 -27.45
CA MET A 71 -21.02 -24.70 -28.19
C MET A 71 -21.90 -25.90 -27.79
N GLY A 72 -22.86 -25.72 -26.87
CA GLY A 72 -23.80 -26.75 -26.44
C GLY A 72 -23.36 -27.52 -25.18
N ASN A 73 -22.16 -27.27 -24.65
CA ASN A 73 -21.73 -27.80 -23.36
C ASN A 73 -22.26 -26.92 -22.22
N ARG A 74 -23.59 -26.89 -22.10
CA ARG A 74 -24.28 -25.94 -21.21
C ARG A 74 -23.99 -26.14 -19.73
N GLU A 75 -23.90 -27.39 -19.27
CA GLU A 75 -23.66 -27.67 -17.85
C GLU A 75 -22.27 -27.23 -17.40
N MET A 76 -21.21 -27.67 -18.10
CA MET A 76 -19.85 -27.23 -17.76
C MET A 76 -19.65 -25.74 -18.02
N GLY A 77 -20.25 -25.19 -19.08
CA GLY A 77 -20.21 -23.76 -19.38
C GLY A 77 -20.82 -22.94 -18.25
N SER A 78 -22.03 -23.27 -17.81
CA SER A 78 -22.69 -22.59 -16.69
C SER A 78 -21.92 -22.75 -15.36
N GLN A 79 -21.37 -23.93 -15.07
CA GLN A 79 -20.54 -24.13 -13.88
C GLN A 79 -19.28 -23.25 -13.92
N THR A 80 -18.62 -23.15 -15.08
CA THR A 80 -17.42 -22.35 -15.28
C THR A 80 -17.72 -20.86 -15.11
N ILE A 81 -18.80 -20.37 -15.73
CA ILE A 81 -19.27 -18.98 -15.59
C ILE A 81 -19.55 -18.65 -14.13
N ASN A 82 -20.32 -19.49 -13.43
CA ASN A 82 -20.68 -19.23 -12.03
C ASN A 82 -19.45 -19.19 -11.12
N THR A 83 -18.48 -20.08 -11.35
CA THR A 83 -17.24 -20.13 -10.56
C THR A 83 -16.36 -18.90 -10.84
N ALA A 84 -16.24 -18.50 -12.11
CA ALA A 84 -15.53 -17.30 -12.49
C ALA A 84 -16.17 -16.04 -11.89
N TYR A 85 -17.49 -15.92 -11.99
CA TYR A 85 -18.24 -14.81 -11.41
C TYR A 85 -18.06 -14.70 -9.89
N SER A 86 -18.08 -15.82 -9.16
CA SER A 86 -17.80 -15.82 -7.73
C SER A 86 -16.38 -15.33 -7.42
N ALA A 87 -15.39 -15.76 -8.20
CA ALA A 87 -14.00 -15.33 -8.02
C ALA A 87 -13.82 -13.83 -8.30
N ILE A 88 -14.49 -13.29 -9.33
CA ILE A 88 -14.51 -11.84 -9.60
C ILE A 88 -15.10 -11.10 -8.41
N GLN A 89 -16.25 -11.54 -7.89
CA GLN A 89 -16.90 -10.88 -6.76
C GLN A 89 -16.05 -10.89 -5.49
N ASP A 90 -15.36 -11.98 -5.21
CA ASP A 90 -14.48 -12.05 -4.04
C ASP A 90 -13.24 -11.18 -4.21
N ALA A 91 -12.64 -11.14 -5.40
CA ALA A 91 -11.53 -10.25 -5.70
C ALA A 91 -11.93 -8.76 -5.64
N ILE A 92 -13.14 -8.40 -6.08
CA ILE A 92 -13.69 -7.04 -5.93
C ILE A 92 -13.80 -6.66 -4.45
N LYS A 93 -14.36 -7.54 -3.60
CA LYS A 93 -14.48 -7.27 -2.16
C LYS A 93 -13.12 -7.05 -1.51
N ILE A 94 -12.12 -7.84 -1.88
CA ILE A 94 -10.76 -7.68 -1.33
C ILE A 94 -10.16 -6.38 -1.85
N ALA A 95 -10.24 -6.09 -3.15
CA ALA A 95 -9.71 -4.87 -3.74
C ALA A 95 -10.32 -3.60 -3.11
N GLN A 96 -11.64 -3.56 -2.91
CA GLN A 96 -12.36 -2.45 -2.28
C GLN A 96 -11.86 -2.11 -0.86
N ASN A 97 -11.39 -3.11 -0.13
CA ASN A 97 -10.85 -2.92 1.22
C ASN A 97 -9.36 -2.51 1.24
N ASN A 98 -8.69 -2.51 0.08
CA ASN A 98 -7.28 -2.17 -0.07
C ASN A 98 -7.07 -0.97 -1.02
N ILE A 99 -8.12 -0.15 -1.24
CA ILE A 99 -8.00 1.10 -1.98
C ILE A 99 -7.40 2.15 -1.04
N THR A 100 -6.18 2.56 -1.35
CA THR A 100 -5.39 3.53 -0.57
C THR A 100 -6.02 4.92 -0.57
N GLU A 101 -6.84 5.25 -1.58
CA GLU A 101 -7.58 6.50 -1.65
C GLU A 101 -9.05 6.23 -1.33
N LYS A 102 -9.51 6.69 -0.15
CA LYS A 102 -10.93 6.90 0.08
C LYS A 102 -11.28 8.22 -0.63
N ASP A 103 -12.08 8.13 -1.68
CA ASP A 103 -12.72 9.31 -2.28
C ASP A 103 -13.44 10.17 -1.22
#